data_AF-L0JX18-F1
#
_entry.id   AF-L0JX18-F1
#
_cell.length_a   1.000
_cell.length_b   1.000
_cell.length_c   1.000
_cell.angle_alpha   90.00
_cell.angle_beta   90.00
_cell.angle_gamma   90.00
#
_symmetry.space_group_name_H-M   'P 1'
#
loop_
_entity.id
_entity.type
_entity.pdbx_description
1 polymer ?
#
loop_
_entity_poly.entity_id
_entity_poly.type
_entity_poly.pdbx_seq_one_letter_code
_entity_poly.pdbx_strand_id
1 'polypeptide(L)'
;MGMNLSPKEMERLTVFMAAELARRRKERGVKLNHPETVAYISDWCCEAAREGKSVSRIRSEATQLLTREDVMDGVPELVEMIQVEPVFPDGTKLVTVHDPIRADTRDQLETVDPGPGEKLAVGEAGEPGESEDAEARGSGAGPDPTEGDD
;
A
#
# COMPACT_ATOMS: atom_id res chain seq x y z
N MET A 1 -11.46 15.38 -27.00
CA MET A 1 -12.12 14.48 -26.03
C MET A 1 -11.23 14.47 -24.79
N GLY A 2 -11.70 14.98 -23.66
CA GLY A 2 -10.91 14.97 -22.41
C GLY A 2 -11.11 13.66 -21.67
N MET A 3 -10.05 13.15 -21.04
CA MET A 3 -10.19 12.10 -20.02
C MET A 3 -10.71 12.78 -18.75
N ASN A 4 -11.89 12.37 -18.27
CA ASN A 4 -12.47 12.86 -17.02
C ASN A 4 -11.96 11.98 -15.88
N LEU A 5 -10.75 12.25 -15.41
CA LEU A 5 -10.11 11.50 -14.34
C LEU A 5 -10.69 11.93 -12.98
N SER A 6 -11.10 10.95 -12.19
CA SER A 6 -11.42 11.12 -10.78
C SER A 6 -10.16 11.47 -9.97
N PRO A 7 -10.31 12.05 -8.76
CA PRO A 7 -9.17 12.29 -7.87
C PRO A 7 -8.34 11.03 -7.59
N LYS A 8 -8.98 9.87 -7.44
CA LYS A 8 -8.30 8.59 -7.23
C LYS A 8 -7.47 8.15 -8.44
N GLU A 9 -7.97 8.38 -9.65
CA GLU A 9 -7.22 8.11 -10.88
C GLU A 9 -6.03 9.08 -11.04
N MET A 10 -6.19 10.35 -10.65
CA MET A 10 -5.10 11.32 -10.60
C MET A 10 -4.01 10.95 -9.59
N GLU A 11 -4.41 10.46 -8.42
CA GLU A 11 -3.48 9.93 -7.41
C GLU A 11 -2.72 8.70 -7.93
N ARG A 12 -3.43 7.76 -8.57
CA ARG A 12 -2.80 6.60 -9.23
C ARG A 12 -1.75 7.01 -10.27
N LEU A 13 -2.03 8.05 -11.07
CA LEU A 13 -1.07 8.61 -12.03
C LEU A 13 0.14 9.25 -11.33
N THR A 14 -0.07 9.88 -10.17
CA THR A 14 1.03 10.45 -9.36
C THR A 14 1.95 9.34 -8.84
N VAL A 15 1.38 8.25 -8.31
CA VAL A 15 2.13 7.06 -7.90
C VAL A 15 2.90 6.46 -9.08
N PHE A 16 2.25 6.33 -10.24
CA PHE A 16 2.91 5.84 -11.46
C PHE A 16 4.11 6.70 -11.85
N MET A 17 4.00 8.03 -11.83
CA MET A 17 5.13 8.91 -12.15
C MET A 17 6.30 8.74 -11.17
N ALA A 18 6.03 8.59 -9.88
CA ALA A 18 7.05 8.31 -8.88
C ALA A 18 7.72 6.94 -9.10
N ALA A 19 6.92 5.92 -9.43
CA ALA A 19 7.41 4.57 -9.73
C ALA A 19 8.26 4.52 -11.01
N GLU A 20 7.87 5.25 -12.05
CA GLU A 20 8.65 5.40 -13.28
C GLU A 20 10.00 6.08 -13.02
N LEU A 21 10.02 7.11 -12.17
CA LEU A 21 11.26 7.74 -11.75
C LEU A 21 12.15 6.76 -10.99
N ALA A 22 11.57 5.96 -10.08
CA ALA A 22 12.27 4.92 -9.33
C ALA A 22 12.83 3.83 -10.26
N ARG A 23 12.04 3.32 -11.22
CA ARG A 23 12.50 2.33 -12.23
C ARG A 23 13.72 2.83 -12.99
N ARG A 24 13.65 4.05 -13.54
CA ARG A 24 14.77 4.67 -14.26
C ARG A 24 16.02 4.88 -13.40
N ARG A 25 15.85 5.16 -12.10
CA ARG A 25 16.97 5.28 -11.15
C ARG A 25 17.60 3.92 -10.88
N LYS A 26 16.79 2.90 -10.60
CA LYS A 26 17.22 1.52 -10.39
C LYS A 26 17.95 0.93 -11.60
N GLU A 27 17.46 1.19 -12.82
CA GLU A 27 18.11 0.77 -14.07
C GLU A 27 19.53 1.33 -14.22
N ARG A 28 19.82 2.50 -13.65
CA ARG A 28 21.16 3.10 -13.61
C ARG A 28 22.00 2.63 -12.41
N GLY A 29 21.50 1.70 -11.61
CA GLY A 29 22.16 1.21 -10.40
C GLY A 29 22.06 2.16 -9.20
N VAL A 30 21.15 3.14 -9.23
CA VAL A 30 20.92 4.02 -8.07
C VAL A 30 20.03 3.29 -7.07
N LYS A 31 20.53 3.15 -5.84
CA LYS A 31 19.77 2.60 -4.70
C LYS A 31 18.54 3.46 -4.42
N LEU A 32 17.38 2.82 -4.30
CA LEU A 32 16.11 3.49 -4.05
C LEU A 32 16.01 3.98 -2.61
N ASN A 33 15.50 5.19 -2.42
CA ASN A 33 15.10 5.69 -1.10
C ASN A 33 13.69 5.21 -0.72
N HIS A 34 13.21 5.60 0.47
CA HIS A 34 11.91 5.20 0.99
C HIS A 34 10.72 5.49 0.04
N PRO A 35 10.46 6.73 -0.41
CA PRO A 35 9.31 6.99 -1.28
C PRO A 35 9.43 6.33 -2.66
N GLU A 36 10.63 6.15 -3.19
CA GLU A 36 10.86 5.42 -4.44
C GLU A 36 10.52 3.94 -4.31
N THR A 37 10.95 3.30 -3.22
CA THR A 37 10.64 1.91 -2.89
C THR A 37 9.13 1.71 -2.77
N VAL A 38 8.45 2.56 -2.00
CA VAL A 38 7.00 2.47 -1.81
C VAL A 38 6.28 2.64 -3.14
N ALA A 39 6.66 3.63 -3.95
CA ALA A 39 6.05 3.87 -5.26
C ALA A 39 6.29 2.70 -6.23
N TYR A 40 7.52 2.19 -6.29
CA TYR A 40 7.89 1.07 -7.17
C TYR A 40 7.02 -0.16 -6.92
N ILE A 41 6.90 -0.58 -5.65
CA ILE A 41 6.13 -1.78 -5.29
C ILE A 41 4.63 -1.52 -5.43
N SER A 42 4.15 -0.35 -4.99
CA SER A 42 2.73 0.03 -5.11
C SER A 42 2.23 -0.01 -6.55
N ASP A 43 3.03 0.55 -7.46
CA ASP A 43 2.73 0.56 -8.87
C ASP A 43 2.73 -0.85 -9.46
N TRP A 44 3.71 -1.69 -9.11
CA TRP A 44 3.75 -3.07 -9.55
C TRP A 44 2.49 -3.84 -9.12
N CYS A 45 2.02 -3.65 -7.89
CA CYS A 45 0.78 -4.27 -7.40
C CYS A 45 -0.45 -3.83 -8.24
N CYS A 46 -0.50 -2.56 -8.63
CA CYS A 46 -1.57 -2.04 -9.49
C CYS A 46 -1.56 -2.69 -10.87
N GLU A 47 -0.39 -2.80 -11.51
CA GLU A 47 -0.27 -3.45 -12.81
C GLU A 47 -0.55 -4.94 -12.74
N ALA A 48 -0.08 -5.63 -11.71
CA ALA A 48 -0.36 -7.04 -11.47
C ALA A 48 -1.86 -7.33 -11.28
N ALA A 49 -2.59 -6.47 -10.56
CA ALA A 49 -4.04 -6.56 -10.44
C ALA A 49 -4.73 -6.33 -11.79
N ARG A 50 -4.23 -5.37 -12.58
CA ARG A 50 -4.74 -5.07 -13.92
C ARG A 50 -4.54 -6.21 -14.91
N GLU A 51 -3.47 -6.99 -14.73
CA GLU A 51 -3.17 -8.24 -15.44
C GLU A 51 -4.00 -9.43 -14.95
N GLY A 52 -4.75 -9.28 -13.85
CA GLY A 52 -5.63 -10.30 -13.31
C GLY A 52 -4.96 -11.29 -12.35
N LYS A 53 -3.81 -10.96 -11.76
CA LYS A 53 -3.23 -11.77 -10.68
C LYS A 53 -4.14 -11.73 -9.44
N SER A 54 -4.15 -12.80 -8.65
CA SER A 54 -4.88 -12.86 -7.38
C SER A 54 -4.20 -12.00 -6.30
N VAL A 55 -4.95 -11.60 -5.27
CA VAL A 55 -4.41 -10.86 -4.11
C VAL A 55 -3.28 -11.66 -3.44
N SER A 56 -3.48 -12.97 -3.25
CA SER A 56 -2.47 -13.89 -2.70
C SER A 56 -1.18 -13.86 -3.52
N ARG A 57 -1.29 -13.96 -4.85
CA ARG A 57 -0.15 -13.94 -5.75
C ARG A 57 0.60 -12.61 -5.73
N ILE A 58 -0.13 -11.48 -5.74
CA ILE A 58 0.48 -10.14 -5.63
C ILE A 58 1.26 -10.02 -4.33
N ARG A 59 0.68 -10.42 -3.19
CA ARG A 59 1.36 -10.37 -1.89
C ARG A 59 2.67 -11.16 -1.89
N SER A 60 2.66 -12.38 -2.45
CA SER A 60 3.86 -13.22 -2.52
C SER A 60 4.92 -12.64 -3.45
N GLU A 61 4.56 -12.31 -4.69
CA GLU A 61 5.49 -11.83 -5.71
C GLU A 61 6.03 -10.41 -5.42
N ALA A 62 5.26 -9.54 -4.75
CA ALA A 62 5.71 -8.20 -4.38
C ALA A 62 6.97 -8.22 -3.50
N THR A 63 7.11 -9.22 -2.63
CA THR A 63 8.30 -9.40 -1.77
C THR A 63 9.55 -9.85 -2.54
N GLN A 64 9.42 -10.15 -3.84
CA GLN A 64 10.50 -10.62 -4.70
C GLN A 64 11.05 -9.52 -5.63
N LEU A 65 10.47 -8.32 -5.57
CA LEU A 65 10.80 -7.24 -6.49
C LEU A 65 12.15 -6.57 -6.17
N LEU A 66 12.38 -6.33 -4.88
CA LEU A 66 13.54 -5.59 -4.38
C LEU A 66 14.24 -6.39 -3.29
N THR A 67 15.56 -6.24 -3.27
CA THR A 67 16.47 -6.76 -2.25
C THR A 67 17.14 -5.60 -1.55
N ARG A 68 17.86 -5.86 -0.45
CA ARG A 68 18.61 -4.82 0.27
C ARG A 68 19.69 -4.16 -0.60
N GLU A 69 20.18 -4.84 -1.63
CA GLU A 69 21.10 -4.26 -2.62
C GLU A 69 20.47 -3.17 -3.49
N ASP A 70 19.14 -3.20 -3.70
CA ASP A 70 18.44 -2.24 -4.56
C ASP A 70 18.05 -0.94 -3.85
N VAL A 71 18.17 -0.91 -2.53
CA VAL A 71 17.66 0.19 -1.69
C VAL A 71 18.76 0.78 -0.81
N MET A 72 18.54 2.01 -0.36
CA MET A 72 19.41 2.68 0.60
C MET A 72 19.35 1.98 1.97
N ASP A 73 20.41 2.13 2.75
CA ASP A 73 20.49 1.55 4.08
C ASP A 73 19.38 2.11 4.99
N GLY A 74 18.78 1.26 5.82
CA GLY A 74 17.65 1.60 6.69
C GLY A 74 16.29 1.61 6.00
N VAL A 75 16.22 1.62 4.66
CA VAL A 75 14.94 1.55 3.94
C VAL A 75 14.17 0.25 4.21
N PRO A 76 14.79 -0.95 4.25
CA PRO A 76 14.06 -2.19 4.55
C PRO A 76 13.34 -2.14 5.89
N GLU A 77 13.96 -1.55 6.92
CA GLU A 77 13.38 -1.39 8.25
C GLU A 77 12.30 -0.31 8.30
N LEU A 78 12.37 0.71 7.44
CA LEU A 78 11.37 1.77 7.35
C LEU A 78 10.12 1.37 6.56
N VAL A 79 10.21 0.32 5.72
CA VAL A 79 9.12 -0.14 4.87
C VAL A 79 8.64 -1.50 5.37
N GLU A 80 8.07 -1.54 6.57
CA GLU A 80 7.54 -2.78 7.18
C GLU A 80 6.29 -3.29 6.44
N MET A 81 5.48 -2.37 5.89
CA MET A 81 4.30 -2.73 5.13
C MET A 81 3.94 -1.68 4.08
N ILE A 82 3.36 -2.14 2.98
CA ILE A 82 2.77 -1.30 1.93
C ILE A 82 1.32 -1.72 1.75
N GLN A 83 0.41 -0.74 1.81
CA GLN A 83 -1.01 -0.93 1.53
C GLN A 83 -1.39 -0.21 0.26
N VAL A 84 -2.06 -0.93 -0.64
CA VAL A 84 -2.55 -0.38 -1.91
C VAL A 84 -3.93 -0.92 -2.23
N GLU A 85 -4.74 -0.12 -2.92
CA GLU A 85 -6.09 -0.50 -3.36
C GLU A 85 -6.16 -0.57 -4.89
N PRO A 86 -5.54 -1.58 -5.52
CA PRO A 86 -5.58 -1.71 -6.97
C PRO A 86 -6.95 -2.20 -7.46
N VAL A 87 -7.23 -1.94 -8.73
CA VAL A 87 -8.49 -2.32 -9.39
C VAL A 87 -8.28 -3.66 -10.12
N PHE A 88 -8.93 -4.71 -9.62
CA PHE A 88 -8.98 -6.04 -10.23
C PHE A 88 -10.15 -6.14 -11.21
N PRO A 89 -10.21 -7.21 -12.04
CA PRO A 89 -11.36 -7.48 -12.91
C PRO A 89 -12.71 -7.56 -12.19
N ASP A 90 -12.71 -7.92 -10.91
CA ASP A 90 -13.90 -8.03 -10.06
C ASP A 90 -14.08 -6.87 -9.07
N GLY A 91 -13.28 -5.81 -9.17
CA GLY A 91 -13.42 -4.59 -8.36
C GLY A 91 -12.15 -4.18 -7.62
N THR A 92 -12.25 -3.12 -6.82
CA THR A 92 -11.13 -2.64 -6.00
C THR A 92 -10.99 -3.51 -4.75
N LYS A 93 -9.75 -3.90 -4.40
CA LYS A 93 -9.47 -4.67 -3.18
C LYS A 93 -8.24 -4.10 -2.47
N LEU A 94 -8.22 -4.18 -1.15
CA LEU A 94 -7.04 -3.86 -0.35
C LEU A 94 -5.99 -4.98 -0.48
N VAL A 95 -4.77 -4.60 -0.83
CA VAL A 95 -3.60 -5.48 -0.84
C VAL A 95 -2.59 -4.93 0.17
N THR A 96 -2.25 -5.76 1.16
CA THR A 96 -1.21 -5.46 2.15
C THR A 96 -0.01 -6.37 1.90
N VAL A 97 1.13 -5.76 1.55
CA VAL A 97 2.42 -6.42 1.42
C VAL A 97 3.20 -6.17 2.71
N HIS A 98 3.51 -7.23 3.44
CA HIS A 98 4.33 -7.18 4.65
C HIS A 98 5.78 -7.51 4.31
N ASP A 99 6.72 -6.86 4.98
CA ASP A 99 8.16 -7.06 4.83
C ASP A 99 8.60 -7.15 3.36
N PRO A 100 8.26 -6.14 2.53
CA PRO A 100 8.50 -6.18 1.07
C PRO A 100 9.96 -6.36 0.67
N ILE A 101 10.92 -6.08 1.57
CA ILE A 101 12.36 -6.21 1.32
C ILE A 101 12.98 -7.15 2.35
N ARG A 102 12.84 -8.46 2.11
CA ARG A 102 13.30 -9.52 3.04
C ARG A 102 14.63 -10.17 2.69
N ALA A 103 15.04 -10.10 1.42
CA ALA A 103 16.27 -10.71 0.93
C ALA A 103 17.42 -9.70 0.89
N ASP A 104 18.62 -10.12 1.27
CA ASP A 104 19.83 -9.30 1.17
C ASP A 104 20.26 -9.14 -0.29
N THR A 105 20.27 -10.25 -1.03
CA THR A 105 20.81 -10.35 -2.40
C THR A 105 19.82 -11.02 -3.34
N ARG A 106 20.06 -10.89 -4.65
CA ARG A 106 19.21 -11.49 -5.70
C ARG A 106 19.17 -13.02 -5.67
N ASP A 107 20.23 -13.68 -5.23
CA ASP A 107 20.29 -15.15 -5.17
C ASP A 107 19.40 -15.75 -4.08
N GLN A 108 18.99 -14.94 -3.11
CA GLN A 108 18.08 -15.34 -2.02
C GLN A 108 16.60 -15.15 -2.39
N LEU A 109 16.29 -14.59 -3.56
CA LEU A 109 14.91 -14.49 -4.02
C LEU A 109 14.37 -15.88 -4.33
N GLU A 110 13.19 -16.17 -3.78
CA GLU A 110 12.48 -17.40 -4.04
C GLU A 110 11.84 -17.31 -5.44
N THR A 111 12.00 -18.36 -6.24
CA THR A 111 11.11 -18.55 -7.39
C THR A 111 9.72 -18.86 -6.85
N VAL A 112 8.84 -17.86 -6.83
CA VAL A 112 7.42 -18.08 -6.53
C VAL A 112 6.88 -18.97 -7.66
N ASP A 113 6.66 -20.25 -7.36
CA ASP A 113 6.03 -21.19 -8.29
C ASP A 113 4.67 -20.60 -8.67
N PRO A 114 4.41 -20.33 -9.96
CA PRO A 114 3.17 -19.71 -10.38
C PRO A 114 1.92 -20.47 -9.95
N GLY A 115 2.02 -21.75 -9.57
CA GLY A 115 0.89 -22.62 -9.26
C GLY A 115 -0.05 -22.76 -10.47
N PRO A 116 -0.81 -23.86 -10.58
CA PRO A 116 -1.74 -24.01 -11.70
C PRO A 116 -2.90 -23.01 -11.55
N GLY A 117 -2.85 -21.93 -12.34
CA GLY A 117 -3.98 -21.07 -12.72
C GLY A 117 -5.00 -20.82 -11.62
N GLU A 118 -4.63 -20.08 -10.58
CA GLU A 118 -5.58 -19.58 -9.61
C GLU A 118 -6.48 -18.54 -10.31
N LYS A 119 -7.63 -19.01 -10.82
CA LYS A 119 -8.71 -18.12 -11.24
C LYS A 119 -9.09 -17.29 -10.02
N LEU A 120 -9.29 -15.97 -10.20
CA LEU A 120 -9.73 -15.07 -9.14
C LEU A 120 -10.79 -15.75 -8.26
N ALA A 121 -10.38 -16.16 -7.07
CA ALA A 121 -11.32 -16.46 -6.01
C ALA A 121 -11.95 -15.12 -5.63
N VAL A 122 -13.27 -15.03 -5.77
CA VAL A 122 -14.08 -13.91 -5.28
C VAL A 122 -14.04 -13.97 -3.75
N GLY A 123 -12.96 -13.45 -3.16
CA GLY A 123 -12.76 -13.36 -1.71
C GLY A 123 -13.33 -12.05 -1.18
N GLU A 124 -14.20 -12.16 -0.18
CA GLU A 124 -14.96 -11.11 0.48
C GLU A 124 -14.06 -9.96 0.97
N ALA A 125 -14.56 -8.73 0.78
CA ALA A 125 -13.94 -7.52 1.31
C ALA A 125 -13.83 -7.65 2.84
N GLY A 126 -12.60 -7.59 3.38
CA GLY A 126 -12.40 -7.40 4.81
C GLY A 126 -13.05 -6.08 5.22
N GLU A 127 -13.94 -6.14 6.22
CA GLU A 127 -14.66 -4.98 6.74
C GLU A 127 -13.67 -3.91 7.24
N PRO A 128 -13.83 -2.62 6.88
CA PRO A 128 -13.08 -1.55 7.51
C PRO A 128 -13.54 -1.43 8.97
N GLY A 129 -12.60 -1.56 9.90
CA GLY A 129 -12.86 -1.40 11.33
C GLY A 129 -13.51 -0.06 11.65
N GLU A 130 -14.62 -0.11 12.38
CA GLU A 130 -15.35 1.06 12.86
C GLU A 130 -14.46 1.89 13.79
N SER A 131 -14.28 3.17 13.48
CA SER A 131 -13.71 4.15 14.40
C SER A 131 -14.77 4.53 15.45
N GLU A 132 -14.54 4.17 16.71
CA GLU A 132 -15.35 4.60 17.85
C GLU A 132 -15.10 6.09 18.16
N ASP A 133 -15.93 6.97 17.61
CA ASP A 133 -16.14 8.32 18.18
C ASP A 133 -17.46 8.31 18.96
N ALA A 134 -17.37 8.00 20.26
CA ALA A 134 -18.45 8.16 21.22
C ALA A 134 -18.15 9.33 22.16
N GLU A 135 -18.42 10.57 21.73
CA GLU A 135 -18.55 11.69 22.66
C GLU A 135 -19.86 11.55 23.45
N ALA A 136 -19.71 11.06 24.68
CA ALA A 136 -20.78 10.95 25.65
C ALA A 136 -21.24 12.33 26.12
N ARG A 137 -22.53 12.59 25.97
CA ARG A 137 -23.26 13.68 26.65
C ARG A 137 -23.19 13.49 28.16
N GLY A 138 -22.57 14.44 28.86
CA GLY A 138 -22.71 14.61 30.30
C GLY A 138 -23.59 15.82 30.63
N SER A 139 -24.89 15.62 30.79
CA SER A 139 -25.75 16.58 31.49
C SER A 139 -25.54 16.44 32.99
N GLY A 140 -24.91 17.43 33.61
CA GLY A 140 -24.76 17.51 35.06
C GLY A 140 -25.23 18.89 35.55
N ALA A 141 -26.47 18.95 36.03
CA ALA A 141 -26.97 20.07 36.80
C ALA A 141 -26.31 20.07 38.20
N GLY A 142 -25.84 21.22 38.65
CA GLY A 142 -25.33 21.47 40.00
C GLY A 142 -25.05 22.97 40.21
N PRO A 143 -25.25 23.51 41.43
CA PRO A 143 -25.96 24.78 41.60
C PRO A 143 -25.09 26.04 41.66
N ASP A 144 -25.82 27.15 41.54
CA ASP A 144 -25.53 28.58 41.71
C ASP A 144 -24.40 28.93 42.73
N PRO A 145 -23.39 29.73 42.35
CA PRO A 145 -22.51 30.37 43.32
C PRO A 145 -23.16 31.67 43.81
N THR A 146 -23.44 31.73 45.11
CA THR A 146 -23.75 32.97 45.82
C THR A 146 -22.62 33.99 45.63
N GLU A 147 -22.89 35.07 44.89
CA GLU A 147 -22.09 36.28 44.94
C GLU A 147 -22.28 36.96 46.30
N GLY A 148 -21.19 37.03 47.05
CA GLY A 148 -20.98 38.04 48.07
C GLY A 148 -19.67 38.73 47.75
N ASP A 149 -19.74 40.02 47.40
CA ASP A 149 -18.79 41.06 47.81
C ASP A 149 -19.36 42.44 47.40
N ASP A 150 -19.49 43.30 48.42
CA ASP A 150 -19.74 44.76 48.49
C ASP A 150 -20.81 45.45 47.62
#